data_AF-A0A9Q8QXE0-F1
#
_entry.id   AF-A0A9Q8QXE0-F1
#
_cell.length_a   1.000
_cell.length_b   1.000
_cell.length_c   1.000
_cell.angle_alpha   90.00
_cell.angle_beta   90.00
_cell.angle_gamma   90.00
#
_symmetry.space_group_name_H-M   'P 1'
#
loop_
_entity.id
_entity.type
_entity.pdbx_description
1 polymer ?
#
loop_
_entity_poly.entity_id
_entity_poly.type
_entity_poly.pdbx_seq_one_letter_code
_entity_poly.pdbx_strand_id
1 'polypeptide(L)'
;MKHLSHHTIAIIVALLSTLSLALAVISLPHQAYAVDGTDGTSGTNSTSQGSDGDSAPIAGPVPNIIITNFAYGGDSVAAGSKFNLDFTFQNKGQVAVTNMVVTVDGGESFAIAGGTNTFYVDALWAGYAMTQSVPMQALASAKSGAQSVTVNFRYEYVDASARSSSQSDVKISVPISQPDRFEISDPVVPDQVIAGQENTVTMEYVNKGKGDIANVEATMEGEGFDATMKTQYVGNVASGATGTIGYAFTPHASGELKTTLKVTYEDSDGQTKTKEFPLTIPVTDMQPMDDSGMADPNMDQNANQGLPVLVYVVIVVIAVVIIVVIVLLVRRRRKQKAKKNDIDEDWDDWSEGKDDKTDTGVTDGAAADTAPITPVTPASSVAPAGPSHKA
;
A
#
# COMPACT_ATOMS: atom_id res chain seq x y z
N MET A 1 15.79 53.85 -1.68
CA MET A 1 17.17 53.62 -2.17
C MET A 1 17.53 52.16 -1.93
N LYS A 2 17.56 51.37 -3.03
CA LYS A 2 18.33 50.12 -3.29
C LYS A 2 18.08 48.96 -2.29
N HIS A 3 17.33 47.89 -2.54
CA HIS A 3 17.23 46.95 -3.68
C HIS A 3 18.57 46.42 -4.21
N LEU A 4 19.14 45.42 -3.54
CA LEU A 4 20.16 44.48 -4.04
C LEU A 4 19.75 43.09 -3.49
N SER A 5 18.91 42.33 -4.18
CA SER A 5 19.23 41.38 -5.27
C SER A 5 19.85 40.07 -4.75
N HIS A 6 18.99 39.06 -4.58
CA HIS A 6 19.27 37.64 -4.32
C HIS A 6 19.96 36.91 -5.50
N HIS A 7 20.57 37.64 -6.46
CA HIS A 7 21.20 37.06 -7.64
C HIS A 7 22.65 36.59 -7.47
N THR A 8 23.20 36.56 -6.25
CA THR A 8 24.60 36.14 -6.02
C THR A 8 24.76 34.70 -5.52
N ILE A 9 23.69 33.97 -5.25
CA ILE A 9 23.77 32.55 -4.83
C ILE A 9 23.46 31.58 -6.00
N ALA A 10 22.93 32.08 -7.12
CA ALA A 10 22.64 31.27 -8.31
C ALA A 10 23.83 31.10 -9.29
N ILE A 11 25.02 31.65 -8.99
CA ILE A 11 26.18 31.65 -9.90
C ILE A 11 27.26 30.62 -9.50
N ILE A 12 27.06 29.83 -8.44
CA ILE A 12 28.02 28.78 -8.00
C ILE A 12 27.61 27.36 -8.43
N VAL A 13 26.44 27.16 -9.05
CA VAL A 13 25.97 25.81 -9.46
C VAL A 13 25.91 25.62 -10.99
N ALA A 14 26.26 26.64 -11.78
CA ALA A 14 26.11 26.61 -13.25
C ALA A 14 27.43 26.69 -14.06
N LEU A 15 28.55 26.18 -13.52
CA LEU A 15 29.81 26.04 -14.27
C LEU A 15 30.51 24.73 -13.90
N LEU A 16 30.04 23.61 -14.47
CA LEU A 16 30.82 22.38 -14.67
C LEU A 16 30.07 21.44 -15.62
N SER A 17 29.85 21.91 -16.85
CA SER A 17 29.66 21.03 -18.00
C SER A 17 30.79 21.27 -18.98
N THR A 18 31.33 20.17 -19.50
CA THR A 18 32.28 20.03 -20.62
C THR A 18 33.77 20.19 -20.31
N LEU A 19 34.46 19.05 -20.11
CA LEU A 19 35.73 18.79 -20.82
C LEU A 19 36.04 17.28 -20.94
N SER A 20 35.90 16.78 -22.17
CA SER A 20 36.74 15.82 -22.90
C SER A 20 37.48 14.68 -22.18
N LEU A 21 37.07 13.45 -22.54
CA LEU A 21 37.88 12.33 -23.04
C LEU A 21 39.42 12.47 -22.98
N ALA A 22 40.07 11.60 -22.20
CA ALA A 22 41.36 10.98 -22.52
C ALA A 22 41.54 9.69 -21.69
N LEU A 23 41.45 8.54 -22.37
CA LEU A 23 41.88 7.25 -21.86
C LEU A 23 43.42 7.27 -21.73
N ALA A 24 43.95 7.12 -20.53
CA ALA A 24 45.33 6.68 -20.31
C ALA A 24 45.28 5.33 -19.61
N VAL A 25 45.44 4.26 -20.39
CA VAL A 25 45.70 2.92 -19.88
C VAL A 25 47.09 2.96 -19.26
N ILE A 26 47.17 3.15 -17.95
CA ILE A 26 48.39 2.83 -17.20
C ILE A 26 48.39 1.32 -17.03
N SER A 27 49.13 0.66 -17.91
CA SER A 27 49.53 -0.74 -17.76
C SER A 27 50.36 -0.86 -16.48
N LEU A 28 49.76 -1.34 -15.39
CA LEU A 28 50.54 -1.90 -14.29
C LEU A 28 50.92 -3.32 -14.68
N PRO A 29 52.22 -3.67 -14.78
CA PRO A 29 52.62 -5.04 -15.03
C PRO A 29 52.34 -5.87 -13.78
N HIS A 30 51.38 -6.79 -13.87
CA HIS A 30 51.34 -7.92 -12.95
C HIS A 30 52.56 -8.79 -13.28
N GLN A 31 53.52 -8.85 -12.36
CA GLN A 31 54.65 -9.77 -12.45
C GLN A 31 54.12 -11.21 -12.44
N ALA A 32 54.45 -11.95 -13.49
CA ALA A 32 54.38 -13.39 -13.53
C ALA A 32 55.80 -13.97 -13.54
N TYR A 33 56.06 -14.84 -12.56
CA TYR A 33 56.98 -15.98 -12.52
C TYR A 33 58.47 -15.85 -12.90
N ALA A 34 59.32 -16.35 -12.00
CA ALA A 34 60.26 -17.42 -12.36
C ALA A 34 60.68 -18.24 -11.13
N VAL A 35 60.60 -19.55 -11.28
CA VAL A 35 61.30 -20.58 -10.50
C VAL A 35 62.68 -20.78 -11.13
N ASP A 36 63.73 -20.84 -10.31
CA ASP A 36 64.94 -21.70 -10.38
C ASP A 36 65.81 -21.33 -9.15
N GLY A 37 66.54 -22.14 -8.41
CA GLY A 37 67.05 -23.50 -8.51
C GLY A 37 68.21 -23.60 -7.49
N THR A 38 68.26 -24.72 -6.75
CA THR A 38 69.45 -25.36 -6.11
C THR A 38 70.28 -24.64 -5.03
N ASP A 39 70.22 -25.11 -3.77
CA ASP A 39 71.20 -26.04 -3.14
C ASP A 39 71.20 -25.93 -1.59
N GLY A 40 71.23 -27.07 -0.87
CA GLY A 40 71.46 -27.08 0.59
C GLY A 40 70.91 -28.27 1.40
N THR A 41 71.43 -29.47 1.14
CA THR A 41 71.58 -30.69 1.98
C THR A 41 71.11 -30.68 3.45
N SER A 42 70.32 -31.70 3.87
CA SER A 42 70.68 -32.73 4.89
C SER A 42 69.45 -33.49 5.49
N GLY A 43 69.38 -34.82 5.28
CA GLY A 43 68.74 -35.86 6.14
C GLY A 43 67.20 -35.82 6.32
N THR A 44 66.42 -36.90 6.31
CA THR A 44 66.64 -38.32 6.54
C THR A 44 65.40 -39.11 6.05
N ASN A 45 65.66 -40.22 5.35
CA ASN A 45 64.89 -41.47 5.24
C ASN A 45 63.41 -41.51 5.70
N SER A 46 62.47 -41.73 4.77
CA SER A 46 61.28 -42.60 4.96
C SER A 46 60.60 -42.92 3.63
N THR A 47 60.77 -44.19 3.24
CA THR A 47 59.82 -45.12 2.63
C THR A 47 58.80 -44.60 1.62
N SER A 48 58.97 -45.09 0.38
CA SER A 48 57.95 -45.15 -0.66
C SER A 48 56.63 -45.74 -0.17
N GLN A 49 55.53 -45.01 -0.37
CA GLN A 49 54.22 -45.63 -0.52
C GLN A 49 53.40 -44.76 -1.47
N GLY A 50 53.08 -45.35 -2.64
CA GLY A 50 52.20 -44.74 -3.61
C GLY A 50 50.82 -44.48 -2.99
N SER A 51 50.34 -43.27 -3.21
CA SER A 51 48.95 -42.91 -3.02
C SER A 51 48.54 -42.19 -4.29
N ASP A 52 47.79 -42.90 -5.14
CA ASP A 52 46.99 -42.30 -6.21
C ASP A 52 45.98 -41.37 -5.54
N GLY A 53 46.40 -40.12 -5.32
CA GLY A 53 45.52 -39.04 -4.96
C GLY A 53 44.79 -38.59 -6.21
N ASP A 54 43.67 -39.26 -6.49
CA ASP A 54 42.63 -38.80 -7.42
C ASP A 54 42.18 -37.40 -6.97
N SER A 55 42.95 -36.40 -7.39
CA SER A 55 42.62 -35.01 -7.21
C SER A 55 41.62 -34.72 -8.32
N ALA A 56 40.33 -34.77 -7.98
CA ALA A 56 39.28 -34.38 -8.92
C ALA A 56 39.72 -33.07 -9.60
N PRO A 57 39.74 -33.02 -10.95
CA PRO A 57 40.24 -31.84 -11.66
C PRO A 57 39.47 -30.62 -11.18
N ILE A 58 40.22 -29.56 -10.81
CA ILE A 58 39.62 -28.29 -10.40
C ILE A 58 38.70 -27.85 -11.54
N ALA A 59 37.41 -27.68 -11.25
CA ALA A 59 36.46 -27.19 -12.23
C ALA A 59 36.99 -25.87 -12.81
N GLY A 60 37.09 -25.80 -14.14
CA GLY A 60 37.64 -24.63 -14.79
C GLY A 60 36.74 -23.40 -14.64
N PRO A 61 37.26 -22.21 -14.99
CA PRO A 61 36.63 -20.94 -14.65
C PRO A 61 35.23 -20.80 -15.26
N VAL A 62 34.26 -20.40 -14.44
CA VAL A 62 32.86 -20.20 -14.86
C VAL A 62 32.62 -18.70 -15.11
N PRO A 63 31.87 -18.33 -16.17
CA PRO A 63 31.48 -16.93 -16.38
C PRO A 63 30.61 -16.39 -15.23
N ASN A 64 30.71 -15.08 -14.99
CA ASN A 64 29.94 -14.40 -13.95
C ASN A 64 29.30 -13.13 -14.54
N ILE A 65 28.01 -13.22 -14.88
CA ILE A 65 27.25 -12.09 -15.44
C ILE A 65 26.51 -11.39 -14.31
N ILE A 66 26.84 -10.10 -14.13
CA ILE A 66 26.20 -9.24 -13.14
C ILE A 66 25.64 -7.99 -13.81
N ILE A 67 24.61 -7.39 -13.21
CA ILE A 67 24.19 -6.03 -13.55
C ILE A 67 24.99 -5.07 -12.69
N THR A 68 25.73 -4.17 -13.33
CA THR A 68 26.59 -3.19 -12.66
C THR A 68 25.91 -1.85 -12.46
N ASN A 69 24.93 -1.51 -13.30
CA ASN A 69 24.17 -0.28 -13.20
C ASN A 69 22.77 -0.45 -13.81
N PHE A 70 21.79 0.29 -13.31
CA PHE A 70 20.47 0.40 -13.92
C PHE A 70 19.84 1.76 -13.64
N ALA A 71 18.94 2.20 -14.51
CA ALA A 71 18.20 3.46 -14.40
C ALA A 71 16.79 3.31 -14.98
N TYR A 72 15.85 4.06 -14.44
CA TYR A 72 14.44 4.05 -14.85
C TYR A 72 13.86 5.47 -15.01
N GLY A 73 14.75 6.46 -15.19
CA GLY A 73 14.39 7.84 -15.53
C GLY A 73 14.15 8.80 -14.36
N GLY A 74 14.26 8.37 -13.11
CA GLY A 74 14.07 9.20 -11.91
C GLY A 74 14.20 8.41 -10.61
N ASP A 75 13.62 8.91 -9.52
CA ASP A 75 13.64 8.26 -8.20
C ASP A 75 12.55 7.19 -8.04
N SER A 76 11.46 7.30 -8.80
CA SER A 76 10.38 6.31 -8.86
C SER A 76 9.64 6.41 -10.20
N VAL A 77 8.84 5.37 -10.50
CA VAL A 77 7.96 5.33 -11.66
C VAL A 77 6.51 5.48 -11.18
N ALA A 78 5.79 6.46 -11.72
CA ALA A 78 4.38 6.63 -11.39
C ALA A 78 3.55 5.44 -11.90
N ALA A 79 2.65 4.91 -11.08
CA ALA A 79 1.74 3.84 -11.50
C ALA A 79 0.93 4.25 -12.73
N GLY A 80 0.83 3.34 -13.71
CA GLY A 80 0.18 3.59 -15.01
C GLY A 80 1.08 4.28 -16.05
N SER A 81 2.24 4.81 -15.67
CA SER A 81 3.14 5.53 -16.58
C SER A 81 4.11 4.59 -17.32
N LYS A 82 4.57 5.04 -18.49
CA LYS A 82 5.62 4.39 -19.28
C LYS A 82 6.99 4.93 -18.87
N PHE A 83 8.00 4.06 -18.88
CA PHE A 83 9.39 4.40 -18.59
C PHE A 83 10.32 3.48 -19.38
N ASN A 84 11.60 3.85 -19.49
CA ASN A 84 12.62 2.95 -20.04
C ASN A 84 13.44 2.39 -18.89
N LEU A 85 13.58 1.06 -18.83
CA LEU A 85 14.53 0.40 -17.96
C LEU A 85 15.86 0.24 -18.72
N ASP A 86 16.83 1.07 -18.35
CA ASP A 86 18.19 0.96 -18.85
C ASP A 86 19.01 0.14 -17.85
N PHE A 87 19.73 -0.88 -18.31
CA PHE A 87 20.63 -1.64 -17.45
C PHE A 87 21.91 -2.03 -18.17
N THR A 88 23.00 -2.04 -17.42
CA THR A 88 24.33 -2.44 -17.88
C THR A 88 24.72 -3.73 -17.20
N PHE A 89 25.01 -4.76 -17.98
CA PHE A 89 25.52 -6.02 -17.47
C PHE A 89 26.97 -6.24 -17.93
N GLN A 90 27.76 -6.89 -17.08
CA GLN A 90 29.18 -7.12 -17.28
C GLN A 90 29.53 -8.58 -16.99
N ASN A 91 30.39 -9.15 -17.82
CA ASN A 91 31.04 -10.42 -17.51
C ASN A 91 32.24 -10.15 -16.58
N LYS A 92 32.08 -10.42 -15.30
CA LYS A 92 33.15 -10.37 -14.28
C LYS A 92 33.90 -11.69 -14.13
N GLY A 93 33.54 -12.71 -14.89
CA GLY A 93 34.27 -13.98 -14.95
C GLY A 93 35.55 -13.87 -15.78
N GLN A 94 36.26 -14.99 -15.92
CA GLN A 94 37.50 -15.09 -16.70
C GLN A 94 37.26 -15.67 -18.11
N VAL A 95 36.11 -16.29 -18.35
CA VAL A 95 35.76 -16.95 -19.62
C VAL A 95 34.71 -16.13 -20.37
N ALA A 96 34.89 -15.99 -21.68
CA ALA A 96 33.91 -15.36 -22.55
C ALA A 96 32.63 -16.20 -22.66
N VAL A 97 31.49 -15.53 -22.77
CA VAL A 97 30.21 -16.18 -23.03
C VAL A 97 29.78 -15.96 -24.47
N THR A 98 29.09 -16.92 -25.05
CA THR A 98 28.54 -16.89 -26.41
C THR A 98 27.08 -17.30 -26.42
N ASN A 99 26.35 -17.01 -27.50
CA ASN A 99 24.94 -17.37 -27.66
C ASN A 99 24.08 -16.91 -26.47
N MET A 100 24.34 -15.71 -25.97
CA MET A 100 23.61 -15.21 -24.82
C MET A 100 22.23 -14.74 -25.25
N VAL A 101 21.21 -15.26 -24.59
CA VAL A 101 19.83 -14.78 -24.64
C VAL A 101 19.54 -14.12 -23.31
N VAL A 102 19.14 -12.86 -23.37
CA VAL A 102 18.72 -12.11 -22.18
C VAL A 102 17.24 -11.86 -22.27
N THR A 103 16.52 -12.10 -21.17
CA THR A 103 15.07 -11.91 -21.09
C THR A 103 14.73 -11.05 -19.89
N VAL A 104 13.94 -10.02 -20.12
CA VAL A 104 13.42 -9.13 -19.07
C VAL A 104 11.99 -9.52 -18.74
N ASP A 105 11.73 -9.75 -17.46
CA ASP A 105 10.42 -10.08 -16.92
C ASP A 105 10.00 -9.01 -15.90
N GLY A 106 8.92 -8.30 -16.22
CA GLY A 106 8.34 -7.27 -15.37
C GLY A 106 7.48 -7.80 -14.22
N GLY A 107 7.27 -9.12 -14.15
CA GLY A 107 6.41 -9.76 -13.16
C GLY A 107 4.97 -9.23 -13.20
N GLU A 108 4.37 -9.05 -12.02
CA GLU A 108 2.98 -8.60 -11.89
C GLU A 108 2.82 -7.07 -11.89
N SER A 109 3.91 -6.32 -11.76
CA SER A 109 3.87 -4.86 -11.58
C SER A 109 4.22 -4.09 -12.85
N PHE A 110 4.92 -4.71 -13.79
CA PHE A 110 5.39 -4.05 -15.01
C PHE A 110 5.04 -4.84 -16.26
N ALA A 111 4.64 -4.14 -17.31
CA ALA A 111 4.44 -4.69 -18.65
C ALA A 111 5.48 -4.13 -19.63
N ILE A 112 5.71 -4.85 -20.71
CA ILE A 112 6.55 -4.41 -21.83
C ILE A 112 5.75 -3.42 -22.68
N ALA A 113 6.25 -2.20 -22.83
CA ALA A 113 5.55 -1.07 -23.44
C ALA A 113 5.96 -0.83 -24.90
N GLY A 114 6.35 -1.89 -25.60
CA GLY A 114 6.83 -1.87 -26.99
C GLY A 114 8.08 -2.74 -27.17
N GLY A 115 8.41 -3.05 -28.43
CA GLY A 115 9.60 -3.86 -28.74
C GLY A 115 9.52 -5.30 -28.25
N THR A 116 10.68 -5.86 -27.90
CA THR A 116 10.86 -7.23 -27.39
C THR A 116 11.45 -7.16 -25.98
N ASN A 117 11.10 -8.12 -25.13
CA ASN A 117 11.74 -8.31 -23.83
C ASN A 117 12.91 -9.28 -23.86
N THR A 118 13.13 -9.93 -25.00
CA THR A 118 14.25 -10.84 -25.23
C THR A 118 15.20 -10.27 -26.27
N PHE A 119 16.50 -10.32 -25.99
CA PHE A 119 17.55 -9.89 -26.90
C PHE A 119 18.71 -10.89 -26.93
N TYR A 120 19.35 -10.98 -28.09
CA TYR A 120 20.46 -11.88 -28.36
C TYR A 120 21.78 -11.11 -28.35
N VAL A 121 22.79 -11.70 -27.73
CA VAL A 121 24.17 -11.21 -27.69
C VAL A 121 25.08 -12.36 -28.14
N ASP A 122 25.73 -12.17 -29.28
CA ASP A 122 26.58 -13.20 -29.89
C ASP A 122 27.73 -13.62 -28.98
N ALA A 123 28.43 -12.64 -28.39
CA ALA A 123 29.48 -12.89 -27.41
C ALA A 123 29.66 -11.72 -26.41
N LEU A 124 30.07 -12.04 -25.18
CA LEU A 124 30.51 -11.07 -24.18
C LEU A 124 31.80 -11.54 -23.50
N TRP A 125 32.90 -10.86 -23.82
CA TRP A 125 34.24 -11.19 -23.32
C TRP A 125 34.41 -10.87 -21.83
N ALA A 126 35.38 -11.54 -21.18
CA ALA A 126 35.75 -11.27 -19.80
C ALA A 126 36.11 -9.79 -19.59
N GLY A 127 35.51 -9.15 -18.59
CA GLY A 127 35.66 -7.74 -18.29
C GLY A 127 34.81 -6.79 -19.14
N TYR A 128 34.18 -7.24 -20.22
CA TYR A 128 33.35 -6.38 -21.08
C TYR A 128 31.93 -6.23 -20.55
N ALA A 129 31.33 -5.07 -20.82
CA ALA A 129 29.98 -4.71 -20.43
C ALA A 129 29.15 -4.28 -21.63
N MET A 130 27.84 -4.46 -21.52
CA MET A 130 26.85 -4.03 -22.51
C MET A 130 25.67 -3.37 -21.81
N THR A 131 25.12 -2.32 -22.42
CA THR A 131 23.93 -1.62 -21.93
C THR A 131 22.75 -1.92 -22.83
N GLN A 132 21.58 -2.13 -22.23
CA GLN A 132 20.32 -2.36 -22.92
C GLN A 132 19.22 -1.49 -22.33
N SER A 133 18.28 -1.10 -23.19
CA SER A 133 17.12 -0.29 -22.83
C SER A 133 15.86 -1.04 -23.20
N VAL A 134 14.95 -1.22 -22.23
CA VAL A 134 13.67 -1.89 -22.45
C VAL A 134 12.53 -0.91 -22.12
N PRO A 135 11.67 -0.57 -23.07
CA PRO A 135 10.50 0.25 -22.80
C PRO A 135 9.49 -0.57 -21.99
N MET A 136 9.15 -0.07 -20.80
CA MET A 136 8.25 -0.71 -19.85
C MET A 136 7.13 0.25 -19.42
N GLN A 137 6.10 -0.32 -18.80
CA GLN A 137 5.01 0.43 -18.20
C GLN A 137 4.75 -0.13 -16.81
N ALA A 138 4.72 0.75 -15.80
CA ALA A 138 4.18 0.39 -14.50
C ALA A 138 2.67 0.20 -14.64
N LEU A 139 2.15 -0.95 -14.25
CA LEU A 139 0.72 -1.20 -14.31
C LEU A 139 -0.01 -0.23 -13.36
N ALA A 140 -1.21 0.23 -13.76
CA ALA A 140 -2.01 1.13 -12.92
C ALA A 140 -2.44 0.48 -11.59
N SER A 141 -2.48 -0.86 -11.54
CA SER A 141 -2.76 -1.66 -10.36
C SER A 141 -1.53 -1.99 -9.52
N ALA A 142 -0.33 -1.60 -9.96
CA ALA A 142 0.89 -1.92 -9.23
C ALA A 142 0.89 -1.20 -7.87
N LYS A 143 1.32 -1.90 -6.83
CA LYS A 143 1.40 -1.35 -5.47
C LYS A 143 2.55 -0.35 -5.38
N SER A 144 2.35 0.70 -4.59
CA SER A 144 3.44 1.61 -4.23
C SER A 144 4.58 0.86 -3.53
N GLY A 145 5.80 1.38 -3.65
CA GLY A 145 7.01 0.80 -3.10
C GLY A 145 7.84 0.02 -4.11
N ALA A 146 8.85 -0.68 -3.60
CA ALA A 146 9.82 -1.42 -4.41
C ALA A 146 9.21 -2.65 -5.08
N GLN A 147 9.15 -2.66 -6.41
CA GLN A 147 8.74 -3.80 -7.22
C GLN A 147 9.92 -4.35 -8.01
N SER A 148 9.97 -5.67 -8.18
CA SER A 148 11.10 -6.32 -8.85
C SER A 148 10.87 -6.51 -10.35
N VAL A 149 11.90 -6.20 -11.14
CA VAL A 149 12.05 -6.68 -12.53
C VAL A 149 13.15 -7.74 -12.54
N THR A 150 12.90 -8.88 -13.16
CA THR A 150 13.90 -9.96 -13.27
C THR A 150 14.56 -9.92 -14.65
N VAL A 151 15.88 -9.98 -14.68
CA VAL A 151 16.67 -10.12 -15.90
C VAL A 151 17.35 -11.48 -15.87
N ASN A 152 16.92 -12.37 -16.77
CA ASN A 152 17.48 -13.70 -16.95
C ASN A 152 18.51 -13.67 -18.08
N PHE A 153 19.70 -14.23 -17.82
CA PHE A 153 20.77 -14.42 -18.79
C PHE A 153 20.97 -15.91 -18.99
N ARG A 154 20.76 -16.43 -20.20
CA ARG A 154 21.12 -17.80 -20.59
C ARG A 154 22.22 -17.73 -21.61
N TYR A 155 23.31 -18.47 -21.42
CA TYR A 155 24.47 -18.39 -22.28
C TYR A 155 25.26 -19.69 -22.33
N GLU A 156 26.10 -19.80 -23.34
CA GLU A 156 27.08 -20.84 -23.49
C GLU A 156 28.48 -20.29 -23.18
N TYR A 157 29.39 -21.18 -22.81
CA TYR A 157 30.81 -20.86 -22.69
C TYR A 157 31.64 -22.10 -23.04
N VAL A 158 32.88 -21.86 -23.45
CA VAL A 158 33.83 -22.93 -23.76
C VAL A 158 34.99 -22.82 -22.79
N ASP A 159 35.29 -23.92 -22.11
CA ASP A 159 36.44 -24.07 -21.25
C ASP A 159 37.12 -25.42 -21.53
N ALA A 160 38.45 -25.44 -21.58
CA ALA A 160 39.24 -26.62 -21.92
C ALA A 160 38.72 -27.43 -23.15
N SER A 161 38.23 -26.74 -24.20
CA SER A 161 37.59 -27.31 -25.40
C SER A 161 36.25 -28.04 -25.19
N ALA A 162 35.69 -27.98 -23.98
CA ALA A 162 34.33 -28.44 -23.69
C ALA A 162 33.36 -27.25 -23.72
N ARG A 163 32.22 -27.41 -24.41
CA ARG A 163 31.13 -26.41 -24.43
C ARG A 163 30.10 -26.75 -23.36
N SER A 164 29.76 -25.76 -22.55
CA SER A 164 28.77 -25.84 -21.48
C SER A 164 27.77 -24.69 -21.58
N SER A 165 26.60 -24.86 -20.97
CA SER A 165 25.57 -23.82 -20.84
C SER A 165 25.37 -23.45 -19.38
N SER A 166 25.10 -22.19 -19.09
CA SER A 166 24.73 -21.71 -17.76
C SER A 166 23.66 -20.62 -17.85
N GLN A 167 23.12 -20.26 -16.68
CA GLN A 167 22.20 -19.14 -16.55
C GLN A 167 22.48 -18.34 -15.28
N SER A 168 22.13 -17.05 -15.32
CA SER A 168 22.18 -16.13 -14.19
C SER A 168 20.90 -15.30 -14.16
N ASP A 169 20.33 -15.10 -12.98
CA ASP A 169 19.15 -14.28 -12.76
C ASP A 169 19.50 -13.11 -11.85
N VAL A 170 19.13 -11.89 -12.27
CA VAL A 170 19.35 -10.68 -11.50
C VAL A 170 18.02 -9.94 -11.32
N LYS A 171 17.70 -9.56 -10.08
CA LYS A 171 16.52 -8.77 -9.76
C LYS A 171 16.90 -7.30 -9.60
N ILE A 172 16.25 -6.45 -10.39
CA ILE A 172 16.31 -4.99 -10.27
C ILE A 172 15.12 -4.53 -9.44
N SER A 173 15.36 -3.67 -8.46
CA SER A 173 14.30 -3.03 -7.68
C SER A 173 13.94 -1.69 -8.31
N VAL A 174 12.69 -1.54 -8.73
CA VAL A 174 12.13 -0.31 -9.30
C VAL A 174 11.03 0.20 -8.35
N PRO A 175 11.24 1.33 -7.66
CA PRO A 175 10.22 1.95 -6.84
C PRO A 175 9.06 2.47 -7.70
N ILE A 176 7.84 2.11 -7.30
CA ILE A 176 6.61 2.65 -7.87
C ILE A 176 6.02 3.67 -6.90
N SER A 177 5.58 4.80 -7.43
CA SER A 177 4.83 5.83 -6.70
C SER A 177 3.39 5.89 -7.21
N GLN A 178 2.43 6.07 -6.31
CA GLN A 178 1.04 6.32 -6.65
C GLN A 178 0.79 7.83 -6.66
N PRO A 179 0.28 8.40 -7.76
CA PRO A 179 -0.05 9.83 -7.79
C PRO A 179 -1.02 10.21 -6.67
N ASP A 180 -0.69 11.24 -5.90
CA ASP A 180 -1.62 11.80 -4.92
C ASP A 180 -2.80 12.44 -5.66
N ARG A 181 -3.98 11.83 -5.46
CA ARG A 181 -5.25 12.28 -6.00
C ARG A 181 -6.31 12.40 -4.91
N PHE A 182 -5.89 12.72 -3.69
CA PHE A 182 -6.80 13.07 -2.61
C PHE A 182 -7.23 14.52 -2.77
N GLU A 183 -8.52 14.74 -2.97
CA GLU A 183 -9.12 16.06 -3.12
C GLU A 183 -9.98 16.39 -1.91
N ILE A 184 -9.86 17.64 -1.46
CA ILE A 184 -10.64 18.21 -0.37
C ILE A 184 -11.20 19.52 -0.92
N SER A 185 -12.50 19.70 -0.78
CA SER A 185 -13.22 20.89 -1.23
C SER A 185 -12.97 22.06 -0.28
N ASP A 186 -13.23 23.28 -0.74
CA ASP A 186 -13.17 24.46 0.11
C ASP A 186 -14.12 24.30 1.32
N PRO A 187 -13.75 24.80 2.51
CA PRO A 187 -14.59 24.66 3.68
C PRO A 187 -15.87 25.48 3.56
N VAL A 188 -16.99 24.87 3.93
CA VAL A 188 -18.31 25.50 4.00
C VAL A 188 -18.56 25.91 5.44
N VAL A 189 -18.68 27.22 5.64
CA VAL A 189 -18.98 27.83 6.94
C VAL A 189 -20.50 28.02 7.06
N PRO A 190 -21.12 27.78 8.23
CA PRO A 190 -22.54 28.05 8.43
C PRO A 190 -22.92 29.52 8.16
N ASP A 191 -24.12 29.76 7.63
CA ASP A 191 -24.61 31.11 7.29
C ASP A 191 -24.71 32.03 8.52
N GLN A 192 -24.98 31.45 9.69
CA GLN A 192 -25.08 32.17 10.95
C GLN A 192 -24.17 31.48 11.98
N VAL A 193 -23.20 32.23 12.47
CA VAL A 193 -22.28 31.81 13.53
C VAL A 193 -22.48 32.77 14.70
N ILE A 194 -22.90 32.23 15.84
CA ILE A 194 -23.23 33.03 17.02
C ILE A 194 -22.15 32.84 18.10
N ALA A 195 -21.70 33.95 18.69
CA ALA A 195 -20.75 33.94 19.80
C ALA A 195 -21.28 33.10 20.99
N GLY A 196 -20.42 32.24 21.52
CA GLY A 196 -20.75 31.32 22.62
C GLY A 196 -21.54 30.07 22.21
N GLN A 197 -21.87 29.88 20.92
CA GLN A 197 -22.54 28.66 20.42
C GLN A 197 -21.59 27.79 19.59
N GLU A 198 -21.73 26.47 19.72
CA GLU A 198 -20.98 25.52 18.90
C GLU A 198 -21.50 25.54 17.46
N ASN A 199 -20.57 25.73 16.53
CA ASN A 199 -20.78 25.75 15.09
C ASN A 199 -19.87 24.69 14.45
N THR A 200 -20.18 24.28 13.22
CA THR A 200 -19.36 23.28 12.53
C THR A 200 -19.03 23.75 11.12
N VAL A 201 -17.75 23.83 10.80
CA VAL A 201 -17.28 23.99 9.41
C VAL A 201 -17.22 22.61 8.77
N THR A 202 -17.74 22.47 7.56
CA THR A 202 -17.72 21.19 6.83
C THR A 202 -16.84 21.25 5.59
N MET A 203 -16.18 20.14 5.26
CA MET A 203 -15.40 19.97 4.03
C MET A 203 -15.71 18.61 3.44
N GLU A 204 -16.04 18.55 2.16
CA GLU A 204 -16.16 17.28 1.44
C GLU A 204 -14.80 16.83 0.92
N TYR A 205 -14.56 15.51 0.95
CA TYR A 205 -13.35 14.91 0.38
C TYR A 205 -13.69 13.75 -0.55
N VAL A 206 -12.77 13.48 -1.48
CA VAL A 206 -12.79 12.30 -2.34
C VAL A 206 -11.37 11.78 -2.54
N ASN A 207 -11.17 10.49 -2.30
CA ASN A 207 -9.95 9.81 -2.70
C ASN A 207 -10.11 9.28 -4.13
N LYS A 208 -9.51 9.96 -5.11
CA LYS A 208 -9.48 9.49 -6.50
C LYS A 208 -8.23 8.64 -6.79
N GLY A 209 -7.36 8.41 -5.81
CA GLY A 209 -6.19 7.55 -5.91
C GLY A 209 -6.57 6.08 -6.01
N LYS A 210 -5.56 5.23 -6.26
CA LYS A 210 -5.71 3.76 -6.23
C LYS A 210 -5.26 3.13 -4.91
N GLY A 211 -4.49 3.87 -4.13
CA GLY A 211 -4.15 3.48 -2.77
C GLY A 211 -5.03 4.19 -1.75
N ASP A 212 -4.96 3.70 -0.52
CA ASP A 212 -5.61 4.33 0.61
C ASP A 212 -4.85 5.60 1.00
N ILE A 213 -5.59 6.54 1.57
CA ILE A 213 -5.04 7.72 2.25
C ILE A 213 -5.13 7.42 3.74
N ALA A 214 -4.01 7.48 4.44
CA ALA A 214 -3.96 7.15 5.85
C ALA A 214 -3.99 8.42 6.72
N ASN A 215 -4.36 8.25 7.98
CA ASN A 215 -4.16 9.26 9.02
C ASN A 215 -4.77 10.64 8.68
N VAL A 216 -5.94 10.67 8.03
CA VAL A 216 -6.61 11.94 7.72
C VAL A 216 -7.11 12.56 9.01
N GLU A 217 -6.68 13.79 9.27
CA GLU A 217 -7.08 14.57 10.43
C GLU A 217 -7.22 16.05 10.07
N ALA A 218 -8.10 16.76 10.78
CA ALA A 218 -8.32 18.18 10.60
C ALA A 218 -8.12 18.95 11.90
N THR A 219 -7.46 20.10 11.83
CA THR A 219 -7.20 21.00 12.95
C THR A 219 -7.52 22.43 12.53
N MET A 220 -7.98 23.26 13.46
CA MET A 220 -8.21 24.69 13.21
C MET A 220 -7.22 25.50 14.04
N GLU A 221 -6.41 26.32 13.37
CA GLU A 221 -5.43 27.20 13.99
C GLU A 221 -5.95 28.64 14.03
N GLY A 222 -5.87 29.28 15.20
CA GLY A 222 -6.28 30.66 15.41
C GLY A 222 -6.58 30.92 16.88
N GLU A 223 -7.01 32.14 17.18
CA GLU A 223 -7.42 32.58 18.51
C GLU A 223 -8.90 33.04 18.48
N GLY A 224 -9.53 33.14 19.65
CA GLY A 224 -10.91 33.66 19.77
C GLY A 224 -12.03 32.62 19.57
N PHE A 225 -11.69 31.33 19.66
CA PHE A 225 -12.66 30.23 19.70
C PHE A 225 -12.15 29.08 20.57
N ASP A 226 -13.06 28.24 21.05
CA ASP A 226 -12.78 26.93 21.62
C ASP A 226 -13.16 25.84 20.62
N ALA A 227 -12.46 24.71 20.63
CA ALA A 227 -12.85 23.52 19.87
C ALA A 227 -13.08 22.36 20.84
N THR A 228 -14.22 21.68 20.70
CA THR A 228 -14.55 20.50 21.51
C THR A 228 -13.50 19.40 21.34
N MET A 229 -13.00 19.24 20.11
CA MET A 229 -11.83 18.43 19.80
C MET A 229 -10.82 19.28 19.05
N LYS A 230 -9.60 19.43 19.59
CA LYS A 230 -8.52 20.18 18.92
C LYS A 230 -8.18 19.58 17.54
N THR A 231 -8.20 18.26 17.46
CA THR A 231 -7.97 17.47 16.25
C THR A 231 -9.18 16.61 15.98
N GLN A 232 -9.78 16.78 14.81
CA GLN A 232 -10.82 15.91 14.28
C GLN A 232 -10.17 14.78 13.48
N TYR A 233 -10.26 13.55 14.00
CA TYR A 233 -9.74 12.37 13.31
C TYR A 233 -10.80 11.83 12.35
N VAL A 234 -10.44 11.71 11.08
CA VAL A 234 -11.24 11.04 10.03
C VAL A 234 -10.78 9.61 9.85
N GLY A 235 -9.47 9.36 9.99
CA GLY A 235 -8.86 8.04 9.88
C GLY A 235 -8.43 7.72 8.44
N ASN A 236 -8.53 6.45 8.05
CA ASN A 236 -8.10 6.02 6.71
C ASN A 236 -9.25 6.14 5.71
N VAL A 237 -8.95 6.68 4.53
CA VAL A 237 -9.88 6.87 3.42
C VAL A 237 -9.48 5.95 2.27
N ALA A 238 -10.28 4.90 2.06
CA ALA A 238 -10.04 3.92 1.02
C ALA A 238 -10.08 4.53 -0.39
N SER A 239 -9.42 3.88 -1.36
CA SER A 239 -9.51 4.24 -2.78
C SER A 239 -10.95 4.36 -3.26
N GLY A 240 -11.31 5.50 -3.85
CA GLY A 240 -12.67 5.78 -4.36
C GLY A 240 -13.66 6.23 -3.30
N ALA A 241 -13.30 6.26 -2.03
CA ALA A 241 -14.18 6.69 -0.96
C ALA A 241 -14.37 8.22 -0.96
N THR A 242 -15.56 8.63 -0.53
CA THR A 242 -15.96 10.03 -0.32
C THR A 242 -16.46 10.19 1.11
N GLY A 243 -16.43 11.42 1.61
CA GLY A 243 -17.03 11.73 2.90
C GLY A 243 -16.97 13.21 3.22
N THR A 244 -17.30 13.54 4.46
CA THR A 244 -17.34 14.91 4.96
C THR A 244 -16.58 14.98 6.28
N ILE A 245 -15.70 15.96 6.39
CA ILE A 245 -15.05 16.36 7.65
C ILE A 245 -15.91 17.46 8.26
N GLY A 246 -16.38 17.27 9.48
CA GLY A 246 -17.01 18.32 10.27
C GLY A 246 -16.09 18.73 11.42
N TYR A 247 -15.66 20.00 11.46
CA TYR A 247 -14.86 20.53 12.55
C TYR A 247 -15.71 21.47 13.41
N ALA A 248 -15.96 21.07 14.66
CA ALA A 248 -16.76 21.83 15.61
C ALA A 248 -15.93 22.87 16.35
N PHE A 249 -16.43 24.11 16.43
CA PHE A 249 -15.79 25.24 17.09
C PHE A 249 -16.83 26.18 17.71
N THR A 250 -16.45 26.88 18.76
CA THR A 250 -17.29 27.80 19.55
C THR A 250 -16.58 29.14 19.66
N PRO A 251 -16.98 30.17 18.89
CA PRO A 251 -16.35 31.48 18.96
C PRO A 251 -16.65 32.20 20.26
N HIS A 252 -15.71 33.01 20.76
CA HIS A 252 -15.83 33.71 22.04
C HIS A 252 -16.60 35.03 21.97
N ALA A 253 -16.47 35.76 20.86
CA ALA A 253 -17.01 37.11 20.70
C ALA A 253 -17.50 37.35 19.26
N SER A 254 -18.41 38.31 19.10
CA SER A 254 -18.85 38.78 17.79
C SER A 254 -17.75 39.54 17.04
N GLY A 255 -17.86 39.58 15.71
CA GLY A 255 -16.88 40.16 14.80
C GLY A 255 -16.36 39.17 13.75
N GLU A 256 -15.28 39.54 13.06
CA GLU A 256 -14.64 38.64 12.09
C GLU A 256 -13.64 37.72 12.79
N LEU A 257 -13.94 36.42 12.83
CA LEU A 257 -13.00 35.40 13.29
C LEU A 257 -12.10 34.98 12.12
N LYS A 258 -10.79 35.26 12.24
CA LYS A 258 -9.78 34.85 11.27
C LYS A 258 -9.06 33.62 11.77
N THR A 259 -9.13 32.54 10.99
CA THR A 259 -8.56 31.24 11.37
C THR A 259 -8.07 30.50 10.13
N THR A 260 -7.27 29.44 10.31
CA THR A 260 -6.83 28.57 9.22
C THR A 260 -7.19 27.14 9.58
N LEU A 261 -8.00 26.51 8.73
CA LEU A 261 -8.31 25.09 8.85
C LEU A 261 -7.24 24.30 8.10
N LYS A 262 -6.61 23.35 8.78
CA LYS A 262 -5.58 22.48 8.21
C LYS A 262 -6.08 21.05 8.16
N VAL A 263 -5.89 20.40 7.02
CA VAL A 263 -6.11 18.97 6.88
C VAL A 263 -4.76 18.31 6.59
N THR A 264 -4.34 17.42 7.47
CA THR A 264 -3.14 16.59 7.32
C THR A 264 -3.55 15.17 6.98
N TYR A 265 -2.75 14.53 6.13
CA TYR A 265 -2.96 13.14 5.73
C TYR A 265 -1.65 12.52 5.26
N GLU A 266 -1.61 11.20 5.18
CA GLU A 266 -0.52 10.43 4.61
C GLU A 266 -0.98 9.84 3.27
N ASP A 267 -0.25 10.15 2.19
CA ASP A 267 -0.57 9.62 0.87
C ASP A 267 -0.21 8.13 0.73
N SER A 268 -0.55 7.53 -0.42
CA SER A 268 -0.32 6.11 -0.66
C SER A 268 1.17 5.72 -0.75
N ASP A 269 2.08 6.70 -0.80
CA ASP A 269 3.52 6.49 -0.76
C ASP A 269 4.09 6.66 0.67
N GLY A 270 3.23 6.91 1.66
CA GLY A 270 3.62 7.13 3.05
C GLY A 270 4.11 8.54 3.35
N GLN A 271 3.91 9.51 2.43
CA GLN A 271 4.35 10.88 2.65
C GLN A 271 3.23 11.71 3.29
N THR A 272 3.57 12.41 4.37
CA THR A 272 2.65 13.35 5.00
C THR A 272 2.46 14.60 4.13
N LYS A 273 1.20 14.97 3.91
CA LYS A 273 0.77 16.19 3.20
C LYS A 273 -0.11 17.03 4.10
N THR A 274 -0.07 18.34 3.90
CA THR A 274 -0.89 19.31 4.61
C THR A 274 -1.57 20.22 3.60
N LYS A 275 -2.88 20.40 3.74
CA LYS A 275 -3.66 21.43 3.02
C LYS A 275 -4.17 22.45 4.00
N GLU A 276 -3.98 23.72 3.69
CA GLU A 276 -4.37 24.84 4.55
C GLU A 276 -5.46 25.67 3.85
N PHE A 277 -6.51 25.98 4.60
CA PHE A 277 -7.66 26.75 4.15
C PHE A 277 -7.85 27.95 5.07
N PRO A 278 -7.41 29.15 4.67
CA PRO A 278 -7.66 30.35 5.44
C PRO A 278 -9.16 30.68 5.42
N LEU A 279 -9.72 30.97 6.59
CA LEU A 279 -11.13 31.27 6.79
C LEU A 279 -11.30 32.63 7.46
N THR A 280 -12.31 33.36 7.03
CA THR A 280 -12.82 34.56 7.70
C THR A 280 -14.30 34.35 7.96
N ILE A 281 -14.66 34.16 9.22
CA ILE A 281 -16.00 33.77 9.66
C ILE A 281 -16.66 34.97 10.32
N PRO A 282 -17.79 35.49 9.81
CA PRO A 282 -18.55 36.53 10.47
C PRO A 282 -19.32 35.95 11.66
N VAL A 283 -19.04 36.44 12.86
CA VAL A 283 -19.69 36.02 14.11
C VAL A 283 -20.62 37.13 14.60
N THR A 284 -21.86 36.77 14.92
CA THR A 284 -22.88 37.68 15.46
C THR A 284 -23.13 37.43 16.94
N ASP A 285 -23.62 38.43 17.66
CA ASP A 285 -24.05 38.26 19.04
C ASP A 285 -25.38 37.50 19.12
N MET A 286 -25.60 36.81 20.25
CA MET A 286 -26.89 36.21 20.55
C MET A 286 -27.91 37.33 20.75
N GLN A 287 -28.82 37.52 19.80
CA GLN A 287 -29.90 38.50 20.00
C GLN A 287 -30.76 38.05 21.19
N PRO A 288 -31.02 38.91 22.18
CA PRO A 288 -32.00 38.59 23.21
C PRO A 288 -33.33 38.32 22.50
N MET A 289 -33.95 37.17 22.79
CA MET A 289 -35.34 36.96 22.40
C MET A 289 -36.14 38.10 23.03
N ASP A 290 -36.74 38.93 22.18
CA ASP A 290 -37.58 40.04 22.62
C ASP A 290 -38.82 39.45 23.31
N ASP A 291 -38.85 39.51 24.64
CA ASP A 291 -40.01 39.15 25.47
C ASP A 291 -41.13 40.21 25.34
N SER A 292 -41.13 41.03 24.28
CA SER A 292 -42.12 42.08 24.03
C SER A 292 -43.41 41.54 23.41
N GLY A 293 -43.93 40.42 23.91
CA GLY A 293 -45.03 39.68 23.30
C GLY A 293 -46.04 39.11 24.28
N MET A 294 -46.71 39.98 25.03
CA MET A 294 -47.88 39.74 25.92
C MET A 294 -47.58 39.58 27.41
N ALA A 295 -47.22 40.69 28.07
CA ALA A 295 -47.67 40.94 29.43
C ALA A 295 -49.00 41.74 29.35
N ASP A 296 -50.13 41.04 29.29
CA ASP A 296 -51.43 41.63 29.60
C ASP A 296 -51.44 41.98 31.10
N PRO A 297 -51.65 43.24 31.52
CA PRO A 297 -51.60 43.64 32.93
C PRO A 297 -52.76 43.13 33.78
N ASN A 298 -53.66 42.30 33.25
CA ASN A 298 -54.91 41.93 33.91
C ASN A 298 -55.07 40.42 34.23
N MET A 299 -54.00 39.75 34.66
CA MET A 299 -54.10 38.44 35.31
C MET A 299 -53.71 38.53 36.78
N ASP A 300 -54.73 38.83 37.58
CA ASP A 300 -54.74 38.58 39.01
C ASP A 300 -54.36 37.13 39.32
N GLN A 301 -53.38 37.00 40.20
CA GLN A 301 -53.22 35.97 41.22
C GLN A 301 -53.78 34.58 40.91
N ASN A 302 -52.93 33.70 40.38
CA ASN A 302 -52.94 32.30 40.81
C ASN A 302 -51.52 31.85 41.11
N ALA A 303 -51.23 31.84 42.41
CA ALA A 303 -50.07 31.19 42.97
C ALA A 303 -49.97 29.73 42.50
N ASN A 304 -48.74 29.32 42.16
CA ASN A 304 -48.22 27.96 42.18
C ASN A 304 -49.28 26.85 42.33
N GLN A 305 -49.82 26.38 41.21
CA GLN A 305 -50.38 25.03 41.15
C GLN A 305 -49.30 24.10 40.60
N GLY A 306 -48.52 23.53 41.51
CA GLY A 306 -47.76 22.32 41.20
C GLY A 306 -48.71 21.26 40.65
N LEU A 307 -48.23 20.46 39.70
CA LEU A 307 -49.02 19.44 39.00
C LEU A 307 -49.84 18.61 40.00
N PRO A 308 -51.13 18.32 39.71
CA PRO A 308 -52.00 17.61 40.63
C PRO A 308 -51.36 16.28 41.04
N VAL A 309 -51.42 15.95 42.33
CA VAL A 309 -50.74 14.79 42.96
C VAL A 309 -50.94 13.47 42.19
N LEU A 310 -52.05 13.32 41.46
CA LEU A 310 -52.32 12.19 40.57
C LEU A 310 -51.26 11.99 39.47
N VAL A 311 -50.64 13.05 38.95
CA VAL A 311 -49.60 12.96 37.90
C VAL A 311 -48.33 12.32 38.45
N TYR A 312 -47.96 12.61 39.69
CA TYR A 312 -46.82 11.96 40.35
C TYR A 312 -47.08 10.47 40.61
N VAL A 313 -48.32 10.09 40.95
CA VAL A 313 -48.69 8.66 41.11
C VAL A 313 -48.56 7.91 39.79
N VAL A 314 -48.98 8.51 38.67
CA VAL A 314 -48.85 7.89 37.34
C VAL A 314 -47.38 7.71 36.93
N ILE A 315 -46.51 8.71 37.20
CA ILE A 315 -45.08 8.61 36.90
C ILE A 315 -44.40 7.50 37.73
N VAL A 316 -44.73 7.37 39.01
CA VAL A 316 -44.21 6.30 39.87
C VAL A 316 -44.68 4.92 39.41
N VAL A 317 -45.95 4.78 39.00
CA VAL A 317 -46.48 3.52 38.48
C VAL A 317 -45.78 3.13 37.16
N ILE A 318 -45.56 4.07 36.24
CA ILE A 318 -44.86 3.81 34.97
C ILE A 318 -43.40 3.40 35.23
N ALA A 319 -42.70 4.05 36.16
CA ALA A 319 -41.34 3.68 36.52
C ALA A 319 -41.25 2.25 37.10
N VAL A 320 -42.21 1.87 37.96
CA VAL A 320 -42.27 0.50 38.52
C VAL A 320 -42.55 -0.55 37.44
N VAL A 321 -43.44 -0.26 36.48
CA VAL A 321 -43.72 -1.17 35.35
C VAL A 321 -42.48 -1.36 34.48
N ILE A 322 -41.73 -0.30 34.17
CA ILE A 322 -40.49 -0.38 33.38
C ILE A 322 -39.44 -1.23 34.11
N ILE A 323 -39.27 -1.04 35.43
CA ILE A 323 -38.34 -1.85 36.23
C ILE A 323 -38.74 -3.33 36.22
N VAL A 324 -40.04 -3.65 36.37
CA VAL A 324 -40.53 -5.04 36.30
C VAL A 324 -40.27 -5.66 34.92
N VAL A 325 -40.48 -4.92 33.83
CA VAL A 325 -40.20 -5.39 32.47
C VAL A 325 -38.70 -5.65 32.26
N ILE A 326 -37.83 -4.76 32.74
CA ILE A 326 -36.37 -4.93 32.68
C ILE A 326 -35.95 -6.17 33.48
N VAL A 327 -36.48 -6.36 34.70
CA VAL A 327 -36.18 -7.54 35.53
C VAL A 327 -36.67 -8.83 34.86
N LEU A 328 -37.86 -8.84 34.25
CA LEU A 328 -38.36 -10.00 33.50
C LEU A 328 -37.51 -10.30 32.25
N LEU A 329 -37.07 -9.28 31.51
CA LEU A 329 -36.17 -9.43 30.35
C LEU A 329 -34.79 -9.97 30.77
N VAL A 330 -34.22 -9.46 31.87
CA VAL A 330 -32.94 -9.93 32.41
C VAL A 330 -33.06 -11.36 32.92
N ARG A 331 -34.16 -11.70 33.61
CA ARG A 331 -34.42 -13.07 34.10
C ARG A 331 -34.64 -14.05 32.95
N ARG A 332 -35.29 -13.62 31.86
CA ARG A 332 -35.43 -14.42 30.62
C ARG A 332 -34.09 -14.63 29.93
N ARG A 333 -33.25 -13.61 29.83
CA ARG A 333 -31.88 -13.73 29.28
C ARG A 333 -30.98 -14.62 30.14
N ARG A 334 -31.06 -14.55 31.47
CA ARG A 334 -30.30 -15.45 32.36
C ARG A 334 -30.74 -16.91 32.23
N LYS A 335 -32.05 -17.18 32.10
CA LYS A 335 -32.55 -18.55 31.84
C LYS A 335 -32.17 -19.08 30.45
N GLN A 336 -31.97 -18.22 29.46
CA GLN A 336 -31.48 -18.62 28.13
C GLN A 336 -29.96 -18.88 28.12
N LYS A 337 -29.18 -18.20 28.97
CA LYS A 337 -27.74 -18.49 29.13
C LYS A 337 -27.47 -19.76 29.93
N ALA A 338 -28.30 -20.10 30.92
CA ALA A 338 -28.19 -21.37 31.65
C ALA A 338 -28.42 -22.58 30.73
N LYS A 339 -29.37 -22.50 29.78
CA LYS A 339 -29.60 -23.58 28.80
C LYS A 339 -28.54 -23.69 27.70
N LYS A 340 -27.65 -22.71 27.56
CA LYS A 340 -26.58 -22.75 26.56
C LYS A 340 -25.30 -23.36 27.16
N ASN A 341 -25.00 -23.06 28.41
CA ASN A 341 -23.88 -23.66 29.13
C ASN A 341 -24.07 -25.17 29.39
N ASP A 342 -25.29 -25.63 29.71
CA ASP A 342 -25.56 -27.06 29.90
C ASP A 342 -25.41 -27.88 28.60
N ILE A 343 -25.50 -27.25 27.42
CA ILE A 343 -25.32 -27.92 26.12
C ILE A 343 -23.85 -27.96 25.76
N ASP A 344 -23.10 -26.89 26.03
CA ASP A 344 -21.68 -26.82 25.66
C ASP A 344 -20.82 -27.76 26.57
N GLU A 345 -21.20 -27.98 27.84
CA GLU A 345 -20.52 -28.95 28.74
C GLU A 345 -20.76 -30.43 28.37
N ASP A 346 -21.90 -30.77 27.75
CA ASP A 346 -22.25 -32.14 27.34
C ASP A 346 -21.58 -32.55 26.00
N TRP A 347 -21.05 -31.58 25.25
CA TRP A 347 -20.30 -31.81 24.00
C TRP A 347 -18.79 -32.02 24.24
N ASP A 348 -18.20 -31.41 25.27
CA ASP A 348 -16.77 -31.56 25.56
C ASP A 348 -16.42 -32.95 26.13
N ASP A 349 -17.33 -33.61 26.86
CA ASP A 349 -17.14 -34.96 27.46
C ASP A 349 -17.15 -36.11 26.42
N TRP A 350 -17.65 -35.88 25.20
CA TRP A 350 -17.67 -36.89 24.13
C TRP A 350 -16.40 -36.91 23.25
N SER A 351 -15.53 -35.90 23.35
CA SER A 351 -14.38 -35.74 22.44
C SER A 351 -13.04 -36.23 22.99
N GLU A 352 -12.95 -36.56 24.28
CA GLU A 352 -11.75 -37.15 24.90
C GLU A 352 -11.99 -38.61 25.35
N GLY A 353 -11.89 -39.54 24.39
CA GLY A 353 -12.21 -40.95 24.64
C GLY A 353 -11.52 -41.97 23.74
N LYS A 354 -10.20 -42.15 23.95
CA LYS A 354 -9.39 -43.37 23.76
C LYS A 354 -9.30 -44.03 22.37
N ASP A 355 -8.10 -43.92 21.79
CA ASP A 355 -7.55 -44.89 20.84
C ASP A 355 -6.88 -46.01 21.66
N ASP A 356 -7.50 -47.18 21.74
CA ASP A 356 -6.81 -48.44 22.09
C ASP A 356 -7.07 -49.49 21.01
N LYS A 357 -6.02 -50.23 20.69
CA LYS A 357 -5.95 -51.24 19.64
C LYS A 357 -6.73 -52.49 20.04
N THR A 358 -7.37 -53.16 19.08
CA THR A 358 -7.22 -54.61 18.77
C THR A 358 -8.24 -55.11 17.75
N ASP A 359 -7.71 -55.47 16.57
CA ASP A 359 -7.88 -56.73 15.82
C ASP A 359 -9.18 -57.58 15.92
N THR A 360 -9.86 -57.76 14.77
CA THR A 360 -10.07 -59.02 14.01
C THR A 360 -11.43 -59.14 13.29
N GLY A 361 -11.37 -59.36 11.95
CA GLY A 361 -12.10 -60.45 11.26
C GLY A 361 -13.43 -60.19 10.52
N VAL A 362 -13.37 -60.23 9.16
CA VAL A 362 -14.22 -61.03 8.21
C VAL A 362 -15.72 -60.63 8.08
N THR A 363 -16.41 -60.43 6.93
CA THR A 363 -16.20 -60.59 5.47
C THR A 363 -17.33 -59.87 4.68
N ASP A 364 -17.02 -59.56 3.41
CA ASP A 364 -17.85 -59.54 2.20
C ASP A 364 -18.99 -58.51 1.97
N GLY A 365 -18.89 -57.81 0.83
CA GLY A 365 -20.05 -57.65 -0.06
C GLY A 365 -20.17 -56.34 -0.86
N ALA A 366 -19.66 -56.37 -2.10
CA ALA A 366 -20.24 -55.78 -3.32
C ALA A 366 -20.16 -54.25 -3.62
N ALA A 367 -19.23 -53.96 -4.55
CA ALA A 367 -19.40 -53.30 -5.85
C ALA A 367 -20.11 -51.93 -5.97
N ALA A 368 -19.31 -50.94 -6.40
CA ALA A 368 -19.71 -49.74 -7.12
C ALA A 368 -19.99 -50.03 -8.61
N ASP A 369 -20.91 -49.32 -9.25
CA ASP A 369 -20.60 -48.34 -10.32
C ASP A 369 -21.83 -47.56 -10.87
N THR A 370 -21.54 -46.33 -11.31
CA THR A 370 -22.15 -45.47 -12.38
C THR A 370 -23.61 -44.97 -12.36
N ALA A 371 -23.79 -43.63 -12.32
CA ALA A 371 -24.17 -42.78 -13.49
C ALA A 371 -24.37 -41.26 -13.12
N PRO A 372 -24.11 -40.30 -14.05
CA PRO A 372 -24.12 -38.86 -13.77
C PRO A 372 -25.39 -38.12 -14.23
N ILE A 373 -25.63 -36.95 -13.64
CA ILE A 373 -26.76 -36.03 -13.91
C ILE A 373 -26.30 -34.80 -14.73
N THR A 374 -27.03 -34.50 -15.81
CA THR A 374 -26.88 -33.35 -16.73
C THR A 374 -27.53 -32.06 -16.21
N PRO A 375 -27.07 -30.85 -16.59
CA PRO A 375 -27.73 -29.59 -16.24
C PRO A 375 -28.73 -29.09 -17.30
N VAL A 376 -29.76 -28.38 -16.85
CA VAL A 376 -30.89 -27.84 -17.63
C VAL A 376 -30.66 -26.36 -17.99
N THR A 377 -30.96 -25.98 -19.23
CA THR A 377 -31.00 -24.59 -19.75
C THR A 377 -32.46 -24.12 -19.89
N PRO A 378 -32.81 -22.84 -19.60
CA PRO A 378 -34.14 -22.32 -19.88
C PRO A 378 -34.20 -21.54 -21.20
N ALA A 379 -35.26 -21.78 -21.98
CA ALA A 379 -35.59 -21.09 -23.23
C ALA A 379 -36.48 -19.86 -22.98
N SER A 380 -36.30 -18.81 -23.78
CA SER A 380 -37.18 -17.64 -23.86
C SER A 380 -37.58 -17.34 -25.30
N SER A 381 -38.85 -16.96 -25.45
CA SER A 381 -39.45 -16.02 -26.41
C SER A 381 -40.60 -16.60 -27.26
N VAL A 382 -41.77 -16.00 -27.05
CA VAL A 382 -43.00 -16.15 -27.83
C VAL A 382 -43.24 -14.79 -28.50
N ALA A 383 -43.52 -14.80 -29.80
CA ALA A 383 -43.99 -13.64 -30.58
C ALA A 383 -45.36 -13.96 -31.20
N PRO A 384 -46.23 -12.97 -31.47
CA PRO A 384 -47.36 -13.15 -32.36
C PRO A 384 -47.26 -12.32 -33.67
N ALA A 385 -47.94 -12.85 -34.69
CA ALA A 385 -48.04 -12.40 -36.09
C ALA A 385 -48.80 -11.06 -36.23
N GLY A 386 -48.41 -10.14 -37.13
CA GLY A 386 -48.76 -10.04 -38.57
C GLY A 386 -49.60 -8.76 -38.81
N PRO A 387 -49.97 -8.33 -40.04
CA PRO A 387 -49.60 -8.80 -41.39
C PRO A 387 -49.23 -7.70 -42.44
N SER A 388 -48.53 -8.15 -43.48
CA SER A 388 -48.71 -7.96 -44.94
C SER A 388 -49.12 -6.62 -45.62
N HIS A 389 -48.31 -6.27 -46.65
CA HIS A 389 -48.65 -6.02 -48.08
C HIS A 389 -48.25 -4.68 -48.73
N LYS A 390 -47.70 -4.86 -49.96
CA LYS A 390 -47.51 -3.96 -51.12
C LYS A 390 -46.25 -3.08 -51.09
N ALA A 391 -45.44 -3.01 -52.15
CA ALA A 391 -45.46 -3.59 -53.49
C ALA A 391 -44.01 -3.72 -54.00
#